data_AF-A0A0T2IK88-F1
#
_entry.id   AF-A0A0T2IK88-F1
#
_cell.length_a   1.000
_cell.length_b   1.000
_cell.length_c   1.000
_cell.angle_alpha   90.00
_cell.angle_beta   90.00
_cell.angle_gamma   90.00
#
_symmetry.space_group_name_H-M   'P 1'
#
loop_
_entity.id
_entity.type
_entity.pdbx_description
1 polymer ?
#
loop_
_entity_poly.entity_id
_entity_poly.type
_entity_poly.pdbx_seq_one_letter_code
_entity_poly.pdbx_strand_id
1 'polypeptide(L)'
;MLEGYLADAGIEWEPGARSGEYVLTLPGEKKLKTVASLVAGESSLSVSAFVIRNPDENHETFYRYLLRKNLRLPGLAYAIDTAGDVYVTGRLPADGVDAAYLDQLLGALLDAADTHFNELLAIGFRTSMQKEWDWRVSRGESLRNLEAFRHLLDGRSAADA
;
A
#
# COMPACT_ATOMS: atom_id res chain seq x y z
N MET A 1 16.66 11.98 -16.68
CA MET A 1 15.55 12.71 -16.01
C MET A 1 15.14 11.97 -14.75
N LEU A 2 14.62 10.73 -14.85
CA LEU A 2 14.19 9.95 -13.68
C LEU A 2 15.26 9.80 -12.59
N GLU A 3 16.45 9.33 -12.93
CA GLU A 3 17.55 9.17 -11.96
C GLU A 3 17.99 10.48 -11.31
N GLY A 4 17.93 11.59 -12.06
CA GLY A 4 18.22 12.93 -11.53
C GLY A 4 17.19 13.35 -10.48
N TYR A 5 15.90 13.17 -10.79
CA TYR A 5 14.83 13.43 -9.83
C TYR A 5 14.96 12.56 -8.57
N LEU A 6 15.24 11.26 -8.71
CA LEU A 6 15.39 10.36 -7.56
C LEU A 6 16.56 10.79 -6.67
N ALA A 7 17.67 11.22 -7.26
CA ALA A 7 18.81 11.74 -6.51
C ALA A 7 18.48 13.05 -5.78
N ASP A 8 17.82 14.00 -6.46
CA ASP A 8 17.42 15.29 -5.89
C ASP A 8 16.41 15.12 -4.74
N ALA A 9 15.48 14.17 -4.88
CA ALA A 9 14.49 13.83 -3.87
C ALA A 9 15.05 12.94 -2.73
N GLY A 10 16.29 12.46 -2.84
CA GLY A 10 16.89 11.56 -1.86
C GLY A 10 16.20 10.20 -1.75
N ILE A 11 15.57 9.73 -2.85
CA ILE A 11 14.86 8.45 -2.88
C ILE A 11 15.84 7.34 -3.22
N GLU A 12 16.00 6.40 -2.28
CA GLU A 12 16.80 5.18 -2.50
C GLU A 12 16.15 4.30 -3.56
N TRP A 13 16.96 3.82 -4.51
CA TRP A 13 16.52 2.91 -5.55
C TRP A 13 17.59 1.90 -5.97
N GLU A 14 17.13 0.78 -6.51
CA GLU A 14 17.97 -0.24 -7.14
C GLU A 14 17.37 -0.70 -8.48
N PRO A 15 18.19 -1.21 -9.43
CA PRO A 15 17.67 -1.78 -10.67
C PRO A 15 16.79 -3.01 -10.41
N GLY A 16 15.64 -3.09 -11.07
CA GLY A 16 14.76 -4.25 -11.01
C GLY A 16 15.14 -5.36 -11.99
N ALA A 17 14.30 -6.40 -12.03
CA ALA A 17 14.52 -7.56 -12.91
C ALA A 17 14.24 -7.23 -14.39
N ARG A 18 13.39 -6.24 -14.66
CA ARG A 18 13.02 -5.83 -16.03
C ARG A 18 13.92 -4.71 -16.52
N SER A 19 14.15 -4.65 -17.84
CA SER A 19 14.83 -3.51 -18.45
C SER A 19 14.07 -2.22 -18.17
N GLY A 20 14.77 -1.17 -17.75
CA GLY A 20 14.17 0.12 -17.38
C GLY A 20 13.39 0.11 -16.07
N GLU A 21 13.54 -0.94 -15.23
CA GLU A 21 12.89 -1.01 -13.93
C GLU A 21 13.75 -0.43 -12.81
N TYR A 22 13.11 0.40 -11.98
CA TYR A 22 13.65 1.05 -10.79
C TYR A 22 12.79 0.65 -9.60
N VAL A 23 13.39 -0.06 -8.64
CA VAL A 23 12.74 -0.44 -7.37
C VAL A 23 13.06 0.62 -6.33
N LEU A 24 12.06 1.39 -5.94
CA LEU A 24 12.16 2.51 -5.01
C LEU A 24 11.81 2.08 -3.59
N THR A 25 12.48 2.68 -2.60
CA THR A 25 12.09 2.61 -1.20
C THR A 25 11.54 3.97 -0.75
N LEU A 26 10.23 4.06 -0.53
CA LEU A 26 9.56 5.26 -0.06
C LEU A 26 9.32 5.18 1.47
N PRO A 27 9.54 6.28 2.23
CA PRO A 27 9.27 6.31 3.65
C PRO A 27 7.76 6.38 3.90
N GLY A 28 7.19 5.40 4.61
CA GLY A 28 5.77 5.41 5.01
C GLY A 28 5.58 5.60 6.51
N GLU A 29 4.38 6.01 6.93
CA GLU A 29 4.05 6.23 8.34
C GLU A 29 3.43 4.99 8.98
N LYS A 30 2.47 4.33 8.30
CA LYS A 30 1.79 3.12 8.80
C LYS A 30 2.54 1.85 8.38
N LYS A 31 2.93 1.78 7.12
CA LYS A 31 3.92 0.87 6.55
C LYS A 31 5.29 1.50 6.76
N LEU A 32 6.12 0.86 7.57
CA LEU A 32 7.49 1.32 7.85
C LEU A 32 8.28 1.68 6.57
N LYS A 33 8.03 0.97 5.46
CA LYS A 33 8.55 1.25 4.12
C LYS A 33 7.52 0.84 3.06
N THR A 34 7.38 1.64 2.01
CA THR A 34 6.62 1.30 0.81
C THR A 34 7.59 1.05 -0.33
N VAL A 35 7.64 -0.20 -0.80
CA VAL A 35 8.43 -0.57 -1.98
C VAL A 35 7.58 -0.33 -3.23
N ALA A 36 8.10 0.47 -4.14
CA ALA A 36 7.46 0.79 -5.41
C ALA A 36 8.35 0.38 -6.58
N SER A 37 7.76 -0.03 -7.69
CA SER A 37 8.43 -0.33 -8.95
C SER A 37 8.00 0.69 -9.99
N LEU A 38 8.98 1.40 -10.56
CA LEU A 38 8.83 2.21 -11.76
C LEU A 38 9.43 1.46 -12.94
N VAL A 39 8.71 1.38 -14.05
CA VAL A 39 9.21 0.78 -15.29
C VAL A 39 9.12 1.81 -16.40
N ALA A 40 10.27 2.33 -16.80
CA ALA A 40 10.41 3.26 -17.91
C ALA A 40 10.53 2.48 -19.22
N GLY A 41 9.48 2.55 -20.05
CA GLY A 41 9.50 2.08 -21.43
C GLY A 41 9.66 3.23 -22.42
N GLU A 42 9.70 2.92 -23.71
CA GLU A 42 9.88 3.91 -24.78
C GLU A 42 8.78 4.98 -24.82
N SER A 43 7.53 4.59 -24.56
CA SER A 43 6.35 5.48 -24.68
C SER A 43 5.52 5.60 -23.40
N SER A 44 5.87 4.84 -22.36
CA SER A 44 5.11 4.85 -21.11
C SER A 44 5.98 4.65 -19.88
N LEU A 45 5.61 5.33 -18.80
CA LEU A 45 6.07 5.02 -17.45
C LEU A 45 4.97 4.21 -16.74
N SER A 46 5.32 3.03 -16.24
CA SER A 46 4.44 2.28 -15.33
C SER A 46 4.92 2.44 -13.90
N VAL A 47 3.99 2.53 -12.95
CA VAL A 47 4.27 2.59 -11.52
C VAL A 47 3.42 1.56 -10.81
N SER A 48 3.98 0.89 -9.81
CA SER A 48 3.22 -0.04 -8.97
C SER A 48 3.81 -0.14 -7.57
N ALA A 49 2.97 -0.28 -6.55
CA ALA A 49 3.39 -0.60 -5.20
C ALA A 49 2.49 -1.67 -4.61
N PHE A 50 3.10 -2.68 -3.98
CA PHE A 50 2.36 -3.68 -3.21
C PHE A 50 1.73 -3.02 -1.97
N VAL A 51 0.44 -3.24 -1.75
CA VAL A 51 -0.29 -2.69 -0.60
C VAL A 51 -0.41 -3.74 0.47
N ILE A 52 -1.10 -4.83 0.18
CA ILE A 52 -1.44 -5.86 1.16
C ILE A 52 -1.74 -7.15 0.42
N ARG A 53 -1.48 -8.28 1.09
CA ARG A 53 -1.82 -9.60 0.57
C ARG A 53 -3.34 -9.76 0.42
N ASN A 54 -3.76 -10.80 -0.29
CA ASN A 54 -5.16 -11.19 -0.40
C ASN A 54 -5.86 -11.22 0.97
N PRO A 55 -7.03 -10.56 1.13
CA PRO A 55 -7.78 -10.59 2.39
C PRO A 55 -8.18 -12.02 2.78
N ASP A 56 -8.18 -12.30 4.09
CA ASP A 56 -8.60 -13.61 4.61
C ASP A 56 -10.14 -13.74 4.59
N GLU A 57 -10.85 -12.61 4.72
CA GLU A 57 -12.31 -12.55 4.86
C GLU A 57 -12.90 -11.24 4.27
N ASN A 58 -14.23 -11.14 4.21
CA ASN A 58 -14.97 -9.94 3.78
C ASN A 58 -14.57 -9.34 2.41
N HIS A 59 -14.22 -10.20 1.45
CA HIS A 59 -13.73 -9.82 0.11
C HIS A 59 -14.60 -8.77 -0.60
N GLU A 60 -15.92 -8.91 -0.60
CA GLU A 60 -16.80 -7.94 -1.27
C GLU A 60 -16.68 -6.54 -0.64
N THR A 61 -16.78 -6.45 0.69
CA THR A 61 -16.65 -5.19 1.42
C THR A 61 -15.26 -4.58 1.20
N PHE A 62 -14.23 -5.43 1.25
CA PHE A 62 -12.84 -5.04 1.04
C PHE A 62 -12.62 -4.43 -0.35
N TYR A 63 -13.04 -5.12 -1.42
CA TYR A 63 -12.87 -4.61 -2.78
C TYR A 63 -13.79 -3.42 -3.08
N ARG A 64 -15.02 -3.40 -2.55
CA ARG A 64 -15.92 -2.24 -2.67
C ARG A 64 -15.32 -1.00 -1.99
N TYR A 65 -14.63 -1.17 -0.86
CA TYR A 65 -13.91 -0.09 -0.20
C TYR A 65 -12.81 0.47 -1.13
N LEU A 66 -11.96 -0.39 -1.69
CA LEU A 66 -10.90 0.02 -2.63
C LEU A 66 -11.44 0.69 -3.89
N LEU A 67 -12.49 0.14 -4.50
CA LEU A 67 -13.13 0.73 -5.68
C LEU A 67 -13.68 2.14 -5.42
N ARG A 68 -14.19 2.41 -4.21
CA ARG A 68 -14.62 3.76 -3.83
C ARG A 68 -13.45 4.74 -3.72
N LYS A 69 -12.26 4.27 -3.33
CA LYS A 69 -11.06 5.12 -3.26
C LYS A 69 -10.54 5.51 -4.64
N ASN A 70 -10.68 4.64 -5.63
CA ASN A 70 -10.30 4.94 -7.02
C ASN A 70 -10.99 6.20 -7.57
N LEU A 71 -12.16 6.60 -7.06
CA LEU A 71 -12.84 7.84 -7.48
C LEU A 71 -12.05 9.13 -7.18
N ARG A 72 -11.08 9.07 -6.27
CA ARG A 72 -10.30 10.23 -5.80
C ARG A 72 -8.81 10.09 -6.08
N LEU A 73 -8.39 9.03 -6.76
CA LEU A 73 -6.98 8.69 -6.92
C LEU A 73 -6.47 9.12 -8.31
N PRO A 74 -5.75 10.24 -8.42
CA PRO A 74 -5.34 10.78 -9.72
C PRO A 74 -4.21 9.94 -10.32
N GLY A 75 -4.37 9.50 -11.57
CA GLY A 75 -3.31 8.80 -12.33
C GLY A 75 -2.95 7.39 -11.81
N LEU A 76 -3.60 6.93 -10.76
CA LEU A 76 -3.38 5.65 -10.11
C LEU A 76 -4.71 4.95 -9.83
N ALA A 77 -4.66 3.63 -9.66
CA ALA A 77 -5.79 2.82 -9.26
C ALA A 77 -5.34 1.68 -8.35
N TYR A 78 -6.17 1.31 -7.39
CA TYR A 78 -6.09 0.00 -6.75
C TYR A 78 -6.45 -1.08 -7.77
N ALA A 79 -5.63 -2.12 -7.81
CA ALA A 79 -5.80 -3.33 -8.62
C ALA A 79 -5.48 -4.56 -7.78
N ILE A 80 -5.93 -5.72 -8.27
CA ILE A 80 -5.60 -7.03 -7.70
C ILE A 80 -4.89 -7.89 -8.74
N ASP A 81 -3.98 -8.74 -8.30
CA ASP A 81 -3.38 -9.77 -9.14
C ASP A 81 -4.19 -11.07 -9.13
N THR A 82 -3.63 -12.15 -9.71
CA THR A 82 -4.31 -13.46 -9.74
C THR A 82 -4.37 -14.16 -8.39
N ALA A 83 -3.50 -13.80 -7.43
CA ALA A 83 -3.55 -14.30 -6.06
C ALA A 83 -4.55 -13.51 -5.19
N GLY A 84 -5.02 -12.37 -5.68
CA GLY A 84 -5.88 -11.43 -4.94
C GLY A 84 -5.08 -10.42 -4.13
N ASP A 85 -3.76 -10.37 -4.31
CA ASP A 85 -2.88 -9.40 -3.69
C ASP A 85 -3.14 -8.01 -4.28
N VAL A 86 -3.16 -7.01 -3.41
CA VAL A 86 -3.59 -5.66 -3.75
C VAL A 86 -2.38 -4.79 -4.05
N TYR A 87 -2.48 -4.07 -5.15
CA TYR A 87 -1.48 -3.10 -5.61
C TYR A 87 -2.14 -1.75 -5.83
N VAL A 88 -1.39 -0.66 -5.66
CA VAL A 88 -1.70 0.62 -6.32
C VAL A 88 -0.83 0.69 -7.57
N THR A 89 -1.42 1.01 -8.72
CA THR A 89 -0.72 1.00 -10.01
C THR A 89 -1.18 2.14 -10.92
N GLY A 90 -0.29 2.56 -11.83
CA GLY A 90 -0.58 3.56 -12.85
C GLY A 90 0.25 3.32 -14.11
N ARG A 91 -0.27 3.76 -15.25
CA ARG A 91 0.43 3.76 -16.54
C ARG A 91 0.22 5.09 -17.22
N LEU A 92 1.32 5.75 -17.54
CA LEU A 92 1.38 7.15 -17.92
C LEU A 92 2.15 7.29 -19.23
N PRO A 93 1.76 8.20 -20.15
CA PRO A 93 2.58 8.52 -21.32
C PRO A 93 3.93 9.10 -20.90
N ALA A 94 5.03 8.60 -21.47
CA ALA A 94 6.38 9.05 -21.10
C ALA A 94 6.58 10.57 -21.34
N ASP A 95 6.02 11.09 -22.43
CA ASP A 95 6.09 12.52 -22.80
C ASP A 95 5.42 13.46 -21.78
N GLY A 96 4.53 12.94 -20.94
CA GLY A 96 3.80 13.70 -19.93
C GLY A 96 4.43 13.66 -18.54
N VAL A 97 5.58 13.00 -18.38
CA VAL A 97 6.23 12.83 -17.08
C VAL A 97 7.40 13.79 -16.94
N ASP A 98 7.24 14.82 -16.11
CA ASP A 98 8.31 15.67 -15.63
C ASP A 98 8.60 15.43 -14.14
N ALA A 99 9.58 16.14 -13.58
CA ALA A 99 9.96 16.00 -12.17
C ALA A 99 8.81 16.37 -11.20
N ALA A 100 8.01 17.37 -11.53
CA ALA A 100 6.88 17.79 -10.69
C ALA A 100 5.76 16.75 -10.70
N TYR A 101 5.51 16.14 -11.86
CA TYR A 101 4.56 15.05 -12.00
C TYR A 101 5.03 13.79 -11.26
N LEU A 102 6.32 13.45 -11.35
CA LEU A 102 6.90 12.34 -10.58
C LEU A 102 6.71 12.54 -9.08
N ASP A 103 6.93 13.75 -8.58
CA ASP A 103 6.72 14.09 -7.17
C ASP A 103 5.27 13.88 -6.73
N GLN A 104 4.32 14.41 -7.50
CA GLN A 104 2.89 14.23 -7.24
C GLN A 104 2.48 12.75 -7.31
N LEU A 105 3.00 12.02 -8.30
CA LEU A 105 2.70 10.60 -8.51
C LEU A 105 3.21 9.74 -7.35
N LEU A 106 4.45 9.92 -6.92
CA LEU A 106 5.05 9.16 -5.82
C LEU A 106 4.43 9.51 -4.48
N GLY A 107 4.07 10.78 -4.26
CA GLY A 107 3.30 11.21 -3.10
C GLY A 107 1.91 10.56 -3.05
N ALA A 108 1.18 10.55 -4.16
CA ALA A 108 -0.12 9.89 -4.26
C ALA A 108 -0.02 8.36 -4.10
N LEU A 109 1.03 7.74 -4.64
CA LEU A 109 1.30 6.31 -4.49
C LEU A 109 1.54 5.94 -3.03
N LEU A 110 2.37 6.74 -2.34
CA LEU A 110 2.69 6.55 -0.93
C LEU A 110 1.43 6.71 -0.06
N ASP A 111 0.67 7.78 -0.24
CA ASP A 111 -0.59 8.01 0.49
C ASP A 111 -1.58 6.86 0.28
N ALA A 112 -1.77 6.42 -0.98
CA ALA A 112 -2.68 5.32 -1.28
C ALA A 112 -2.22 3.98 -0.70
N ALA A 113 -0.91 3.72 -0.63
CA ALA A 113 -0.37 2.50 -0.05
C ALA A 113 -0.43 2.50 1.50
N ASP A 114 -0.39 3.67 2.12
CA ASP A 114 -0.17 3.83 3.56
C ASP A 114 -1.45 4.19 4.35
N THR A 115 -2.16 5.23 3.91
CA THR A 115 -3.25 5.87 4.66
C THR A 115 -4.43 4.93 4.93
N HIS A 116 -4.65 3.93 4.06
CA HIS A 116 -5.77 2.99 4.18
C HIS A 116 -5.38 1.63 4.74
N PHE A 117 -4.12 1.41 5.09
CA PHE A 117 -3.62 0.10 5.47
C PHE A 117 -4.34 -0.51 6.68
N ASN A 118 -4.58 0.29 7.73
CA ASN A 118 -5.28 -0.19 8.92
C ASN A 118 -6.76 -0.52 8.65
N GLU A 119 -7.43 0.27 7.82
CA GLU A 119 -8.83 -0.02 7.45
C GLU A 119 -8.93 -1.34 6.68
N LEU A 120 -7.98 -1.59 5.77
CA LEU A 120 -7.90 -2.86 5.03
C LEU A 120 -7.65 -4.04 5.99
N LEU A 121 -6.78 -3.87 6.97
CA LEU A 121 -6.58 -4.87 8.03
C LEU A 121 -7.87 -5.14 8.81
N ALA A 122 -8.57 -4.09 9.24
CA ALA A 122 -9.81 -4.22 9.99
C ALA A 122 -10.92 -4.93 9.19
N ILE A 123 -11.00 -4.70 7.88
CA ILE A 123 -12.00 -5.35 7.03
C ILE A 123 -11.62 -6.79 6.73
N GLY A 124 -10.39 -7.03 6.26
CA GLY A 124 -10.00 -8.29 5.61
C GLY A 124 -9.25 -9.29 6.49
N PHE A 125 -8.85 -8.90 7.71
CA PHE A 125 -7.94 -9.68 8.56
C PHE A 125 -8.36 -9.70 10.03
N ARG A 126 -9.61 -9.36 10.35
CA ARG A 126 -10.08 -9.21 11.73
C ARG A 126 -9.91 -10.49 12.53
N THR A 127 -10.33 -11.63 11.99
CA THR A 127 -10.30 -12.92 12.66
C THR A 127 -8.86 -13.39 12.92
N SER A 128 -7.95 -13.20 11.95
CA SER A 128 -6.54 -13.54 12.13
C SER A 128 -5.84 -12.59 13.10
N MET A 129 -6.14 -11.29 13.06
CA MET A 129 -5.67 -10.32 14.06
C MET A 129 -6.14 -10.65 15.48
N GLN A 130 -7.39 -11.08 15.66
CA GLN A 130 -7.90 -11.49 16.97
C GLN A 130 -7.14 -12.69 17.54
N LYS A 131 -6.89 -13.71 16.71
CA LYS A 131 -6.12 -14.89 17.14
C LYS A 131 -4.70 -14.52 17.57
N GLU A 132 -4.05 -13.63 16.81
CA GLU A 132 -2.72 -13.12 17.15
C GLU A 132 -2.75 -12.31 18.46
N TRP A 133 -3.76 -11.46 18.64
CA TRP A 133 -3.95 -10.68 19.87
C TRP A 133 -4.06 -11.60 21.09
N ASP A 134 -4.99 -12.57 21.06
CA ASP A 134 -5.24 -13.50 22.15
C ASP A 134 -3.98 -14.31 22.48
N TRP A 135 -3.26 -14.76 21.44
CA TRP A 135 -1.99 -15.47 21.60
C TRP A 135 -0.94 -14.60 22.31
N ARG A 136 -0.76 -13.35 21.88
CA ARG A 136 0.22 -12.44 22.49
C ARG A 136 -0.12 -12.10 23.94
N VAL A 137 -1.40 -11.83 24.23
CA VAL A 137 -1.89 -11.57 25.59
C VAL A 137 -1.62 -12.78 26.49
N SER A 138 -1.92 -14.00 26.01
CA SER A 138 -1.73 -15.22 26.80
C SER A 138 -0.26 -15.50 27.16
N ARG A 139 0.69 -14.96 26.39
CA ARG A 139 2.14 -15.18 26.56
C ARG A 139 2.91 -13.97 27.07
N GLY A 140 2.25 -12.82 27.27
CA GLY A 140 2.91 -11.58 27.66
C GLY A 140 3.81 -10.99 26.55
N GLU A 141 3.53 -11.32 25.29
CA GLU A 141 4.28 -10.83 24.13
C GLU A 141 3.89 -9.37 23.79
N SER A 142 4.78 -8.65 23.10
CA SER A 142 4.58 -7.23 22.76
C SER A 142 3.37 -7.01 21.84
N LEU A 143 2.47 -6.09 22.17
CA LEU A 143 1.29 -5.74 21.36
C LEU A 143 1.51 -4.53 20.43
N ARG A 144 2.74 -4.03 20.30
CA ARG A 144 3.04 -2.75 19.63
C ARG A 144 2.39 -2.61 18.24
N ASN A 145 2.43 -3.67 17.42
CA ASN A 145 1.90 -3.64 16.06
C ASN A 145 0.37 -3.81 15.98
N LEU A 146 -0.26 -4.30 17.07
CA LEU A 146 -1.71 -4.45 17.16
C LEU A 146 -2.38 -3.33 17.96
N GLU A 147 -1.59 -2.41 18.52
CA GLU A 147 -2.09 -1.36 19.40
C GLU A 147 -3.10 -0.44 18.70
N ALA A 148 -2.89 -0.15 17.42
CA ALA A 148 -3.84 0.60 16.59
C ALA A 148 -5.23 -0.07 16.50
N PHE A 149 -5.30 -1.40 16.72
CA PHE A 149 -6.52 -2.20 16.64
C PHE A 149 -7.08 -2.58 18.00
N ARG A 150 -6.49 -2.12 19.12
CA ARG A 150 -6.95 -2.47 20.49
C ARG A 150 -8.45 -2.27 20.66
N HIS A 151 -9.01 -1.19 20.12
CA HIS A 151 -10.45 -0.89 20.20
C HIS A 151 -11.34 -1.93 19.49
N LEU A 152 -10.81 -2.65 18.49
CA LEU A 152 -11.50 -3.73 17.78
C LEU A 152 -11.30 -5.11 18.42
N LEU A 153 -10.19 -5.31 19.13
CA LEU A 153 -9.69 -6.61 19.59
C LEU A 153 -9.83 -6.85 21.10
N ASP A 154 -9.78 -5.79 21.91
CA ASP A 154 -10.13 -5.83 23.33
C ASP A 154 -11.66 -5.95 23.38
N GLY A 155 -12.17 -7.17 23.63
CA GLY A 155 -13.57 -7.60 23.48
C GLY A 155 -14.63 -6.84 24.31
N ARG A 156 -14.33 -5.62 24.76
CA ARG A 156 -15.25 -4.68 25.41
C ARG A 156 -16.17 -3.95 24.43
N SER A 157 -16.03 -4.13 23.11
CA SER A 157 -16.88 -3.46 22.12
C SER A 157 -18.01 -4.33 21.54
N ALA A 158 -18.05 -5.64 21.85
CA ALA A 158 -19.08 -6.56 21.33
C ALA A 158 -20.20 -6.89 22.33
N ALA A 159 -20.24 -6.24 23.49
CA ALA A 159 -21.28 -6.45 24.51
C ALA A 159 -22.44 -5.43 24.47
N ASP A 160 -22.35 -4.37 23.65
CA ASP A 160 -23.34 -3.28 23.62
C ASP A 160 -23.81 -2.91 22.19
N ALA A 161 -24.24 -3.90 21.40
CA ALA A 161 -24.99 -3.67 20.16
C ALA A 161 -26.07 -4.73 19.92
#